data_AF-A0A8X6PW99-F1
#
_entry.id   AF-A0A8X6PW99-F1
#
_cell.length_a   1.000
_cell.length_b   1.000
_cell.length_c   1.000
_cell.angle_alpha   90.00
_cell.angle_beta   90.00
_cell.angle_gamma   90.00
#
_symmetry.space_group_name_H-M   'P 1'
#
loop_
_entity.id
_entity.type
_entity.pdbx_description
1 polymer ?
#
loop_
_entity_poly.entity_id
_entity_poly.type
_entity_poly.pdbx_seq_one_letter_code
_entity_poly.pdbx_strand_id
1 'polypeptide(L)'
;MSRVKLELFTDLDMHLFIERGIRGGISMISHRFSSANNKYLESYDEVKPSKYILYLDANNLYGWAMSQFLPTHGFEWIKEPVNFMEISDESDIGFILEVDLDYPENLHDLHNDYPLAPETLNVTNDMLSPYCKEIAEKYNLNINSCTKLVPNLMSKKRYIVHYRNLKQYVSLGLKVAKIHKILKFHQRPWLKKYIDFNTEKRKKAQSLFEKDLFKLLNNAVFGKTMENLRKRTVIDLVQDQKKAKKLVASPAFHNFRIITTDLVSIERKKVSLLLNRPIYIGFSILEISKILMYNFHYNYIKSKYDTNAKLLFTDTDSLCYEISTSDVYKDMEKDLHLFDTSDYPKNHVLYNETNKKVLGKMKDELSSSLAVEFVGLKPKMYSLKSVVMEKKTAKGVSKVIIQQQIRHSDYKDTLLYRRRGLAKAQKIESHNHIVQTVSYQKSTLCPFDSKRYILNDGINTLAYGHFKIK
;
A
#
# COMPACT_ATOMS: atom_id res chain seq x y z
N MET A 1 23.64 17.63 3.21
CA MET A 1 23.33 16.97 4.50
C MET A 1 23.87 15.54 4.60
N SER A 2 23.72 14.64 3.62
CA SER A 2 24.33 13.29 3.72
C SER A 2 25.69 13.13 3.04
N ARG A 3 25.96 13.85 1.92
CA ARG A 3 27.17 13.70 1.07
C ARG A 3 27.47 12.24 0.67
N VAL A 4 26.46 11.37 0.72
CA VAL A 4 26.59 9.95 0.42
C VAL A 4 26.91 9.79 -1.07
N LYS A 5 27.81 8.86 -1.39
CA LYS A 5 28.00 8.34 -2.74
C LYS A 5 27.25 7.02 -2.84
N LEU A 6 26.37 6.92 -3.82
CA LEU A 6 25.55 5.74 -4.07
C LEU A 6 26.09 5.06 -5.32
N GLU A 7 26.47 3.81 -5.19
CA GLU A 7 26.91 2.99 -6.32
C GLU A 7 25.71 2.72 -7.23
N LEU A 8 25.92 2.78 -8.54
CA LEU A 8 24.93 2.36 -9.53
C LEU A 8 25.32 0.98 -10.04
N PHE A 9 24.32 0.12 -10.27
CA PHE A 9 24.59 -1.20 -10.84
C PHE A 9 25.23 -1.07 -12.23
N THR A 10 26.37 -1.74 -12.38
CA THR A 10 27.03 -2.00 -13.66
C THR A 10 26.58 -3.34 -14.26
N ASP A 11 26.20 -4.29 -13.40
CA ASP A 11 25.59 -5.57 -13.77
C ASP A 11 24.07 -5.41 -14.00
N LEU A 12 23.60 -5.75 -15.21
CA LEU A 12 22.19 -5.72 -15.57
C LEU A 12 21.37 -6.74 -14.77
N ASP A 13 21.94 -7.89 -14.43
CA ASP A 13 21.25 -8.94 -13.68
C ASP A 13 20.91 -8.48 -12.26
N MET A 14 21.80 -7.72 -11.60
CA MET A 14 21.50 -7.09 -10.31
C MET A 14 20.33 -6.10 -10.44
N HIS A 15 20.30 -5.31 -11.51
CA HIS A 15 19.19 -4.37 -11.74
C HIS A 15 17.86 -5.11 -11.94
N LEU A 16 17.83 -6.13 -12.79
CA LEU A 16 16.63 -6.93 -13.06
C LEU A 16 16.19 -7.73 -11.82
N PHE A 17 17.14 -8.21 -11.02
CA PHE A 17 16.88 -8.86 -9.75
C PHE A 17 16.13 -7.94 -8.79
N ILE A 18 16.64 -6.72 -8.57
CA ILE A 18 15.95 -5.74 -7.73
C ILE A 18 14.59 -5.35 -8.33
N GLU A 19 14.51 -5.13 -9.65
CA GLU A 19 13.26 -4.77 -10.32
C GLU A 19 12.16 -5.83 -10.11
N ARG A 20 12.52 -7.13 -10.19
CA ARG A 20 11.60 -8.24 -9.91
C ARG A 20 11.15 -8.29 -8.44
N GLY A 21 11.99 -7.84 -7.51
CA GLY A 21 11.68 -7.82 -6.08
C GLY A 21 10.78 -6.65 -5.64
N ILE A 22 10.62 -5.61 -6.46
CA ILE A 22 9.89 -4.41 -6.09
C ILE A 22 8.39 -4.69 -5.89
N ARG A 23 7.92 -4.43 -4.66
CA ARG A 23 6.51 -4.60 -4.28
C ARG A 23 6.07 -3.42 -3.43
N GLY A 24 5.04 -2.72 -3.92
CA GLY A 24 4.52 -1.51 -3.27
C GLY A 24 3.86 -1.77 -1.91
N GLY A 25 3.20 -0.72 -1.39
CA GLY A 25 2.40 -0.81 -0.17
C GLY A 25 1.25 -1.81 -0.28
N ILE A 26 0.98 -2.54 0.79
CA ILE A 26 -0.10 -3.52 0.85
C ILE A 26 -1.43 -2.80 1.03
N SER A 27 -2.42 -3.15 0.21
CA SER A 27 -3.75 -2.53 0.29
C SER A 27 -4.81 -3.59 -0.01
N MET A 28 -5.67 -3.85 0.97
CA MET A 28 -6.75 -4.84 0.90
C MET A 28 -7.82 -4.62 1.96
N ILE A 29 -9.00 -5.20 1.73
CA ILE A 29 -10.10 -5.33 2.71
C ILE A 29 -10.13 -6.79 3.15
N SER A 30 -9.82 -7.08 4.41
CA SER A 30 -9.84 -8.45 4.97
C SER A 30 -11.19 -8.80 5.59
N HIS A 31 -11.96 -7.81 6.05
CA HIS A 31 -13.33 -7.99 6.52
C HIS A 31 -14.17 -6.79 6.09
N ARG A 32 -15.31 -7.04 5.44
CA ARG A 32 -15.98 -6.02 4.62
C ARG A 32 -17.01 -5.18 5.37
N PHE A 33 -17.42 -5.59 6.57
CA PHE A 33 -18.41 -4.87 7.38
C PHE A 33 -18.09 -5.01 8.86
N SER A 34 -18.21 -3.92 9.63
CA SER A 34 -18.20 -3.98 11.08
C SER A 34 -19.04 -2.84 11.64
N SER A 35 -19.72 -3.09 12.76
CA SER A 35 -20.46 -2.08 13.51
C SER A 35 -20.03 -2.14 14.97
N ALA A 36 -19.67 -1.00 15.55
CA ALA A 36 -19.20 -0.90 16.92
C ALA A 36 -20.35 -1.06 17.92
N ASN A 37 -20.03 -1.59 19.10
CA ASN A 37 -20.94 -1.67 20.24
C ASN A 37 -20.11 -1.43 21.50
N ASN A 38 -20.01 -0.20 21.97
CA ASN A 38 -19.23 0.11 23.17
C ASN A 38 -19.90 1.20 24.00
N LYS A 39 -19.59 1.21 25.29
CA LYS A 39 -20.20 2.06 26.33
C LYS A 39 -20.16 3.58 26.08
N TYR A 40 -19.37 4.05 25.11
CA TYR A 40 -19.31 5.47 24.77
C TYR A 40 -20.32 5.86 23.67
N LEU A 41 -20.97 4.89 23.03
CA LEU A 41 -22.02 5.13 22.04
C LEU A 41 -23.39 5.18 22.69
N GLU A 42 -24.25 6.10 22.25
CA GLU A 42 -25.65 6.17 22.71
C GLU A 42 -26.43 4.89 22.39
N SER A 43 -26.08 4.22 21.28
CA SER A 43 -26.69 2.96 20.86
C SER A 43 -26.08 1.73 21.53
N TYR A 44 -25.36 1.89 22.64
CA TYR A 44 -24.70 0.78 23.34
C TYR A 44 -25.73 -0.21 23.88
N ASP A 45 -25.46 -1.48 23.63
CA ASP A 45 -26.24 -2.60 24.11
C ASP A 45 -25.36 -3.45 25.05
N GLU A 46 -25.68 -3.40 26.35
CA GLU A 46 -24.96 -4.13 27.41
C GLU A 46 -25.02 -5.64 27.26
N VAL A 47 -26.05 -6.16 26.56
CA VAL A 47 -26.21 -7.60 26.30
C VAL A 47 -25.27 -8.06 25.19
N LYS A 48 -24.87 -7.16 24.29
CA LYS A 48 -23.95 -7.46 23.19
C LYS A 48 -22.49 -7.30 23.64
N PRO A 49 -21.55 -8.09 23.08
CA PRO A 49 -20.14 -7.94 23.36
C PRO A 49 -19.63 -6.51 23.08
N SER A 50 -18.77 -6.02 23.97
CA SER A 50 -18.09 -4.73 23.78
C SER A 50 -17.13 -4.82 22.59
N LYS A 51 -17.27 -3.88 21.66
CA LYS A 51 -16.62 -3.90 20.36
C LYS A 51 -16.33 -2.50 19.85
N TYR A 52 -15.06 -2.26 19.53
CA TYR A 52 -14.53 -0.99 19.06
C TYR A 52 -14.05 -1.13 17.62
N ILE A 53 -14.17 -0.05 16.85
CA ILE A 53 -13.49 0.09 15.56
C ILE A 53 -12.39 1.12 15.72
N LEU A 54 -11.14 0.72 15.52
CA LEU A 54 -9.96 1.55 15.71
C LEU A 54 -9.23 1.73 14.40
N TYR A 55 -9.06 2.97 13.94
CA TYR A 55 -8.40 3.27 12.68
C TYR A 55 -7.07 4.01 12.90
N LEU A 56 -5.97 3.29 12.65
CA LEU A 56 -4.63 3.74 12.94
C LEU A 56 -3.83 3.99 11.67
N ASP A 57 -2.97 5.00 11.68
CA ASP A 57 -2.06 5.36 10.58
C ASP A 57 -0.63 5.58 11.09
N ALA A 58 0.35 4.96 10.44
CA ALA A 58 1.74 5.07 10.83
C ALA A 58 2.31 6.43 10.40
N ASN A 59 2.78 7.20 11.38
CA ASN A 59 3.38 8.50 11.15
C ASN A 59 4.58 8.43 10.19
N ASN A 60 4.37 8.86 8.95
CA ASN A 60 5.40 8.93 7.90
C ASN A 60 6.16 7.59 7.74
N LEU A 61 5.42 6.53 7.41
CA LEU A 61 5.93 5.16 7.28
C LEU A 61 7.21 5.06 6.43
N TYR A 62 7.24 5.66 5.24
CA TYR A 62 8.44 5.63 4.40
C TYR A 62 9.56 6.50 4.95
N GLY A 63 9.27 7.59 5.66
CA GLY A 63 10.27 8.35 6.42
C GLY A 63 10.91 7.53 7.52
N TRP A 64 10.11 6.74 8.25
CA TRP A 64 10.63 5.80 9.24
C TRP A 64 11.59 4.80 8.59
N ALA A 65 11.19 4.17 7.47
CA ALA A 65 12.03 3.23 6.72
C ALA A 65 13.28 3.90 6.13
N MET A 66 13.17 5.14 5.63
CA MET A 66 14.30 5.95 5.16
C MET A 66 15.29 6.31 6.28
N SER A 67 14.85 6.29 7.54
CA SER A 67 15.72 6.58 8.69
C SER A 67 16.50 5.35 9.17
N GLN A 68 16.25 4.18 8.57
CA GLN A 68 16.93 2.93 8.88
C GLN A 68 18.24 2.78 8.10
N PHE A 69 19.00 1.71 8.37
CA PHE A 69 20.15 1.32 7.57
C PHE A 69 19.70 0.94 6.16
N LEU A 70 20.26 1.64 5.17
CA LEU A 70 19.94 1.45 3.75
C LEU A 70 21.20 1.14 2.95
N PRO A 71 21.09 0.31 1.89
CA PRO A 71 22.19 0.00 0.97
C PRO A 71 22.84 1.26 0.37
N THR A 72 24.13 1.14 0.07
CA THR A 72 24.92 2.23 -0.51
C THR A 72 25.87 1.79 -1.64
N HIS A 73 26.67 0.74 -1.44
CA HIS A 73 27.74 0.32 -2.35
C HIS A 73 28.23 -1.11 -2.02
N GLY A 74 29.20 -1.59 -2.78
CA GLY A 74 29.84 -2.90 -2.62
C GLY A 74 28.90 -4.05 -2.94
N PHE A 75 28.13 -3.93 -4.02
CA PHE A 75 27.19 -4.96 -4.41
C PHE A 75 27.91 -6.16 -5.01
N GLU A 76 27.70 -7.33 -4.41
CA GLU A 76 28.40 -8.55 -4.81
C GLU A 76 27.48 -9.77 -4.71
N TRP A 77 27.51 -10.62 -5.73
CA TRP A 77 26.91 -11.95 -5.67
C TRP A 77 27.79 -12.89 -4.86
N ILE A 78 27.25 -13.46 -3.78
CA ILE A 78 27.98 -14.43 -2.97
C ILE A 78 27.34 -15.83 -3.09
N LYS A 79 28.18 -16.86 -2.96
CA LYS A 79 27.75 -18.27 -2.98
C LYS A 79 27.69 -18.89 -1.60
N GLU A 80 28.42 -18.33 -0.65
CA GLU A 80 28.50 -18.84 0.71
C GLU A 80 27.15 -18.68 1.43
N PRO A 81 26.71 -19.69 2.19
CA PRO A 81 25.49 -19.58 2.97
C PRO A 81 25.65 -18.49 4.04
N VAL A 82 24.60 -17.70 4.22
CA VAL A 82 24.59 -16.61 5.22
C VAL A 82 23.55 -16.92 6.28
N ASN A 83 23.95 -16.89 7.55
CA ASN A 83 23.03 -16.95 8.67
C ASN A 83 22.37 -15.58 8.91
N PHE A 84 21.38 -15.25 8.07
CA PHE A 84 20.69 -13.96 8.10
C PHE A 84 19.92 -13.69 9.40
N MET A 85 19.68 -14.69 10.24
CA MET A 85 18.97 -14.53 11.52
C MET A 85 19.85 -13.84 12.58
N GLU A 86 21.15 -14.11 12.57
CA GLU A 86 22.13 -13.59 13.54
C GLU A 86 22.66 -12.21 13.16
N ILE A 87 22.45 -11.77 11.93
CA ILE A 87 22.90 -10.47 11.46
C ILE A 87 22.06 -9.37 12.12
N SER A 88 22.75 -8.41 12.72
CA SER A 88 22.13 -7.19 13.27
C SER A 88 21.53 -6.34 12.16
N ASP A 89 20.36 -5.77 12.43
CA ASP A 89 19.68 -4.81 11.56
C ASP A 89 20.51 -3.53 11.31
N GLU A 90 21.50 -3.28 12.18
CA GLU A 90 22.43 -2.15 12.15
C GLU A 90 23.84 -2.55 11.70
N SER A 91 24.02 -3.78 11.21
CA SER A 91 25.30 -4.20 10.64
C SER A 91 25.69 -3.33 9.43
N ASP A 92 26.99 -3.09 9.24
CA ASP A 92 27.49 -2.42 8.04
C ASP A 92 27.26 -3.23 6.76
N ILE A 93 26.95 -4.52 6.88
CA ILE A 93 26.69 -5.44 5.77
C ILE A 93 25.23 -5.89 5.81
N GLY A 94 24.56 -5.82 4.65
CA GLY A 94 23.20 -6.32 4.45
C GLY A 94 23.09 -7.25 3.26
N PHE A 95 21.95 -7.93 3.15
CA PHE A 95 21.68 -8.92 2.11
C PHE A 95 20.28 -8.80 1.52
N ILE A 96 20.17 -9.08 0.22
CA ILE A 96 18.91 -9.35 -0.46
C ILE A 96 19.00 -10.76 -1.03
N LEU A 97 18.01 -11.59 -0.70
CA LEU A 97 18.03 -13.02 -1.00
C LEU A 97 16.89 -13.36 -1.96
N GLU A 98 17.13 -14.30 -2.87
CA GLU A 98 16.08 -15.02 -3.59
C GLU A 98 15.86 -16.37 -2.93
N VAL A 99 14.65 -16.60 -2.40
CA VAL A 99 14.35 -17.75 -1.57
C VAL A 99 13.04 -18.43 -1.97
N ASP A 100 12.93 -19.73 -1.69
CA ASP A 100 11.65 -20.40 -1.60
C ASP A 100 11.19 -20.36 -0.14
N LEU A 101 9.94 -19.95 0.08
CA LEU A 101 9.31 -19.89 1.41
C LEU A 101 8.13 -20.85 1.45
N ASP A 102 8.16 -21.81 2.35
CA ASP A 102 6.99 -22.60 2.65
C ASP A 102 6.09 -21.81 3.60
N TYR A 103 4.79 -21.87 3.33
CA TYR A 103 3.74 -21.26 4.15
C TYR A 103 2.93 -22.36 4.84
N PRO A 104 3.23 -22.70 6.10
CA PRO A 104 2.55 -23.79 6.80
C PRO A 104 1.05 -23.53 6.99
N GLU A 105 0.23 -24.57 6.81
CA GLU A 105 -1.23 -24.46 6.95
C GLU A 105 -1.69 -24.04 8.35
N ASN A 106 -0.94 -24.41 9.39
CA ASN A 106 -1.25 -24.03 10.77
C ASN A 106 -1.17 -22.51 11.02
N LEU A 107 -0.56 -21.75 10.11
CA LEU A 107 -0.52 -20.28 10.19
C LEU A 107 -1.69 -19.62 9.46
N HIS A 108 -2.47 -20.36 8.67
CA HIS A 108 -3.45 -19.77 7.76
C HIS A 108 -4.51 -18.95 8.48
N ASP A 109 -5.07 -19.44 9.59
CA ASP A 109 -6.08 -18.69 10.34
C ASP A 109 -5.47 -17.42 10.98
N LEU A 110 -4.28 -17.52 11.60
CA LEU A 110 -3.60 -16.38 12.22
C LEU A 110 -3.20 -15.31 11.19
N HIS A 111 -2.72 -15.74 10.02
CA HIS A 111 -2.22 -14.85 8.98
C HIS A 111 -3.28 -14.46 7.94
N ASN A 112 -4.50 -15.01 7.99
CA ASN A 112 -5.54 -14.74 7.01
C ASN A 112 -5.78 -13.24 6.83
N ASP A 113 -5.85 -12.52 7.95
CA ASP A 113 -6.11 -11.08 7.98
C ASP A 113 -5.01 -10.28 7.28
N TYR A 114 -3.72 -10.62 7.48
CA TYR A 114 -2.59 -9.85 6.95
C TYR A 114 -1.41 -10.68 6.42
N PRO A 115 -1.60 -11.51 5.36
CA PRO A 115 -0.59 -12.47 4.93
C PRO A 115 0.78 -11.87 4.63
N LEU A 116 1.82 -12.51 5.16
CA LEU A 116 3.22 -12.18 4.90
C LEU A 116 3.64 -12.40 3.44
N ALA A 117 4.76 -11.77 3.04
CA ALA A 117 5.40 -11.94 1.73
C ALA A 117 4.44 -11.79 0.52
N PRO A 118 3.78 -10.63 0.32
CA PRO A 118 2.80 -10.46 -0.77
C PRO A 118 3.45 -10.63 -2.15
N GLU A 119 2.67 -11.05 -3.15
CA GLU A 119 3.14 -11.30 -4.52
C GLU A 119 2.34 -10.54 -5.57
N THR A 120 2.99 -10.24 -6.69
CA THR A 120 2.30 -9.73 -7.88
C THR A 120 1.72 -10.92 -8.64
N LEU A 121 0.41 -11.13 -8.51
CA LEU A 121 -0.30 -12.26 -9.10
C LEU A 121 -1.23 -11.81 -10.22
N ASN A 122 -1.38 -12.66 -11.23
CA ASN A 122 -2.52 -12.60 -12.14
C ASN A 122 -3.66 -13.43 -11.54
N VAL A 123 -4.73 -12.78 -11.09
CA VAL A 123 -5.88 -13.48 -10.50
C VAL A 123 -6.79 -13.94 -11.63
N THR A 124 -6.84 -15.25 -11.83
CA THR A 124 -7.62 -15.92 -12.87
C THR A 124 -9.03 -16.25 -12.39
N ASN A 125 -9.92 -16.62 -13.32
CA ASN A 125 -11.32 -16.88 -13.01
C ASN A 125 -11.51 -18.10 -12.08
N ASP A 126 -10.66 -19.12 -12.18
CA ASP A 126 -10.65 -20.30 -11.31
C ASP A 126 -10.36 -19.95 -9.84
N MET A 127 -9.54 -18.93 -9.58
CA MET A 127 -9.26 -18.45 -8.22
C MET A 127 -10.43 -17.71 -7.58
N LEU A 128 -11.40 -17.22 -8.35
CA LEU A 128 -12.49 -16.41 -7.83
C LEU A 128 -13.53 -17.26 -7.09
N SER A 129 -13.97 -16.74 -5.95
CA SER A 129 -15.13 -17.27 -5.21
C SER A 129 -16.40 -17.27 -6.08
N PRO A 130 -17.38 -18.15 -5.79
CA PRO A 130 -18.71 -18.10 -6.40
C PRO A 130 -19.34 -16.71 -6.32
N TYR A 131 -19.25 -16.06 -5.15
CA TYR A 131 -19.70 -14.67 -4.95
C TYR A 131 -19.08 -13.71 -5.99
N CYS A 132 -17.76 -13.75 -6.19
CA CYS A 132 -17.10 -12.85 -7.13
C CYS A 132 -17.46 -13.16 -8.60
N LYS A 133 -17.65 -14.44 -8.95
CA LYS A 133 -18.06 -14.86 -10.29
C LYS A 133 -19.45 -14.32 -10.63
N GLU A 134 -20.42 -14.48 -9.73
CA GLU A 134 -21.78 -13.93 -9.90
C GLU A 134 -21.77 -12.42 -10.12
N ILE A 135 -20.97 -11.68 -9.34
CA ILE A 135 -20.85 -10.22 -9.51
C ILE A 135 -20.19 -9.86 -10.84
N ALA A 136 -19.17 -10.61 -11.26
CA ALA A 136 -18.48 -10.37 -12.52
C ALA A 136 -19.41 -10.59 -13.71
N GLU A 137 -20.20 -11.67 -13.70
CA GLU A 137 -21.22 -11.96 -14.71
C GLU A 137 -22.32 -10.89 -14.72
N LYS A 138 -22.89 -10.58 -13.55
CA LYS A 138 -23.96 -9.57 -13.38
C LYS A 138 -23.60 -8.21 -13.98
N TYR A 139 -22.33 -7.80 -13.90
CA TYR A 139 -21.86 -6.50 -14.37
C TYR A 139 -20.98 -6.57 -15.62
N ASN A 140 -20.91 -7.73 -16.28
CA ASN A 140 -20.05 -8.00 -17.44
C ASN A 140 -18.62 -7.46 -17.25
N LEU A 141 -18.03 -7.77 -16.10
CA LEU A 141 -16.70 -7.28 -15.73
C LEU A 141 -15.65 -8.10 -16.48
N ASN A 142 -14.72 -7.40 -17.14
CA ASN A 142 -13.57 -8.05 -17.75
C ASN A 142 -12.60 -8.52 -16.65
N ILE A 143 -12.55 -9.84 -16.43
CA ILE A 143 -11.68 -10.48 -15.44
C ILE A 143 -10.22 -10.58 -15.96
N ASN A 144 -9.98 -10.34 -17.25
CA ASN A 144 -8.67 -10.62 -17.86
C ASN A 144 -7.52 -9.77 -17.28
N SER A 145 -6.57 -10.52 -16.69
CA SER A 145 -5.09 -10.40 -16.70
C SER A 145 -4.39 -9.12 -16.26
N CYS A 146 -5.00 -8.29 -15.41
CA CYS A 146 -4.20 -7.27 -14.72
C CYS A 146 -3.51 -7.88 -13.50
N THR A 147 -2.17 -7.88 -13.51
CA THR A 147 -1.37 -8.27 -12.36
C THR A 147 -1.59 -7.33 -11.18
N LYS A 148 -1.73 -7.89 -9.98
CA LYS A 148 -2.05 -7.16 -8.75
C LYS A 148 -1.15 -7.63 -7.63
N LEU A 149 -0.75 -6.71 -6.75
CA LEU A 149 -0.11 -7.08 -5.49
C LEU A 149 -1.16 -7.66 -4.55
N VAL A 150 -1.02 -8.95 -4.24
CA VAL A 150 -1.96 -9.77 -3.48
C VAL A 150 -1.24 -10.43 -2.31
N PRO A 151 -1.57 -10.06 -1.06
CA PRO A 151 -1.22 -10.84 0.12
C PRO A 151 -1.94 -12.19 0.08
N ASN A 152 -1.19 -13.28 0.09
CA ASN A 152 -1.72 -14.63 -0.04
C ASN A 152 -0.94 -15.62 0.85
N LEU A 153 -1.56 -16.75 1.16
CA LEU A 153 -1.04 -17.80 2.03
C LEU A 153 -0.37 -18.95 1.26
N MET A 154 -0.15 -18.81 -0.05
CA MET A 154 0.53 -19.86 -0.83
C MET A 154 2.03 -19.90 -0.50
N SER A 155 2.69 -21.03 -0.71
CA SER A 155 4.15 -21.08 -0.65
C SER A 155 4.77 -20.21 -1.75
N LYS A 156 5.86 -19.52 -1.45
CA LYS A 156 6.52 -18.55 -2.33
C LYS A 156 7.69 -19.22 -3.04
N LYS A 157 7.83 -19.00 -4.34
CA LYS A 157 8.95 -19.53 -5.14
C LYS A 157 9.79 -18.40 -5.69
N ARG A 158 11.12 -18.52 -5.55
CA ARG A 158 12.10 -17.53 -6.01
C ARG A 158 11.75 -16.09 -5.59
N TYR A 159 11.30 -15.96 -4.34
CA TYR A 159 10.88 -14.70 -3.75
C TYR A 159 12.10 -13.87 -3.37
N ILE A 160 12.22 -12.69 -3.98
CA ILE A 160 13.28 -11.72 -3.65
C ILE A 160 12.88 -10.90 -2.43
N VAL A 161 13.71 -10.89 -1.39
CA VAL A 161 13.39 -10.29 -0.09
C VAL A 161 14.61 -9.68 0.57
N HIS A 162 14.41 -8.58 1.30
CA HIS A 162 15.44 -7.99 2.14
C HIS A 162 15.67 -8.86 3.40
N TYR A 163 16.93 -9.06 3.83
CA TYR A 163 17.23 -9.99 4.94
C TYR A 163 16.44 -9.70 6.23
N ARG A 164 16.22 -8.43 6.58
CA ARG A 164 15.40 -8.02 7.74
C ARG A 164 13.95 -8.49 7.64
N ASN A 165 13.35 -8.41 6.46
CA ASN A 165 12.00 -8.91 6.21
C ASN A 165 11.97 -10.43 6.29
N LEU A 166 12.98 -11.09 5.72
CA LEU A 166 13.09 -12.55 5.80
C LEU A 166 13.21 -13.03 7.25
N LYS A 167 14.02 -12.36 8.07
CA LYS A 167 14.13 -12.61 9.52
C LYS A 167 12.77 -12.52 10.20
N GLN A 168 12.01 -11.46 9.94
CA GLN A 168 10.66 -11.30 10.48
C GLN A 168 9.69 -12.40 10.00
N TYR A 169 9.77 -12.78 8.72
CA TYR A 169 8.90 -13.84 8.17
C TYR A 169 9.18 -15.19 8.85
N VAL A 170 10.46 -15.52 9.07
CA VAL A 170 10.86 -16.73 9.78
C VAL A 170 10.45 -16.69 11.25
N SER A 171 10.62 -15.56 11.94
CA SER A 171 10.16 -15.41 13.33
C SER A 171 8.65 -15.54 13.49
N LEU A 172 7.88 -15.22 12.44
CA LEU A 172 6.42 -15.39 12.38
C LEU A 172 6.01 -16.77 11.82
N GLY A 173 6.95 -17.69 11.62
CA GLY A 173 6.68 -19.10 11.35
C GLY A 173 6.83 -19.57 9.90
N LEU A 174 7.15 -18.69 8.94
CA LEU A 174 7.47 -19.13 7.57
C LEU A 174 8.79 -19.93 7.58
N LYS A 175 8.90 -20.91 6.70
CA LYS A 175 10.08 -21.77 6.61
C LYS A 175 10.83 -21.49 5.31
N VAL A 176 12.14 -21.27 5.39
CA VAL A 176 12.99 -21.15 4.20
C VAL A 176 13.28 -22.53 3.66
N ALA A 177 12.70 -22.87 2.51
CA ALA A 177 12.93 -24.15 1.86
C ALA A 177 14.24 -24.18 1.08
N LYS A 178 14.59 -23.07 0.43
CA LYS A 178 15.80 -22.96 -0.40
C LYS A 178 16.25 -21.51 -0.55
N ILE A 179 17.56 -21.29 -0.58
CA ILE A 179 18.18 -20.02 -1.00
C ILE A 179 18.80 -20.23 -2.38
N HIS A 180 18.43 -19.40 -3.36
CA HIS A 180 18.90 -19.50 -4.75
C HIS A 180 20.02 -18.52 -5.06
N LYS A 181 19.90 -17.27 -4.58
CA LYS A 181 20.87 -16.20 -4.82
C LYS A 181 20.95 -15.28 -3.62
N ILE A 182 22.14 -14.73 -3.36
CA ILE A 182 22.39 -13.78 -2.28
C ILE A 182 23.16 -12.59 -2.86
N LEU A 183 22.58 -11.40 -2.75
CA LEU A 183 23.21 -10.14 -3.09
C LEU A 183 23.64 -9.44 -1.79
N LYS A 184 24.95 -9.37 -1.56
CA LYS A 184 25.58 -8.67 -0.43
C LYS A 184 25.78 -7.19 -0.77
N PHE A 185 25.70 -6.32 0.22
CA PHE A 185 26.00 -4.88 0.08
C PHE A 185 26.39 -4.23 1.40
N HIS A 186 27.03 -3.05 1.32
CA HIS A 186 27.23 -2.17 2.47
C HIS A 186 26.04 -1.24 2.70
N GLN A 187 25.66 -1.06 3.96
CA GLN A 187 24.52 -0.22 4.38
C GLN A 187 24.88 0.70 5.54
N ARG A 188 24.14 1.82 5.67
CA ARG A 188 24.26 2.78 6.77
C ARG A 188 23.01 3.66 6.86
N PRO A 189 22.73 4.36 7.98
CA PRO A 189 21.54 5.20 8.13
C PRO A 189 21.75 6.60 7.50
N TRP A 190 22.16 6.64 6.24
CA TRP A 190 22.64 7.88 5.58
C TRP A 190 21.54 8.90 5.27
N LEU A 191 20.27 8.50 5.22
CA LEU A 191 19.11 9.40 5.06
C LEU A 191 18.57 9.92 6.39
N LYS A 192 18.90 9.28 7.52
CA LYS A 192 18.32 9.59 8.84
C LYS A 192 18.37 11.08 9.17
N LYS A 193 19.55 11.70 9.06
CA LYS A 193 19.73 13.14 9.35
C LYS A 193 18.84 14.05 8.47
N TYR A 194 18.61 13.67 7.21
CA TYR A 194 17.75 14.43 6.31
C TYR A 194 16.27 14.28 6.66
N ILE A 195 15.83 13.06 6.99
CA ILE A 195 14.45 12.81 7.41
C ILE A 195 14.16 13.46 8.76
N ASP A 196 15.07 13.36 9.73
CA ASP A 196 14.96 14.00 11.04
C ASP A 196 14.79 15.53 10.87
N PHE A 197 15.63 16.15 10.04
CA PHE A 197 15.53 17.58 9.73
C PHE A 197 14.17 17.96 9.15
N ASN A 198 13.70 17.25 8.12
CA ASN A 198 12.40 17.54 7.50
C ASN A 198 11.23 17.29 8.46
N THR A 199 11.34 16.29 9.33
CA THR A 199 10.32 15.96 10.34
C THR A 199 10.23 17.08 11.38
N GLU A 200 11.36 17.57 11.88
CA GLU A 200 11.41 18.69 12.82
C GLU A 200 10.90 19.99 12.20
N LYS A 201 11.25 20.28 10.94
CA LYS A 201 10.70 21.43 10.23
C LYS A 201 9.18 21.29 10.01
N ARG A 202 8.69 20.10 9.68
CA ARG A 202 7.25 19.82 9.54
C ARG A 202 6.48 19.91 10.86
N LYS A 203 7.13 19.64 12.01
CA LYS A 203 6.53 19.85 13.34
C LYS A 203 6.39 21.34 13.65
N LYS A 204 7.42 22.14 13.35
CA LYS A 204 7.47 23.60 13.61
C LYS A 204 6.67 24.44 12.61
N ALA A 205 6.37 23.90 11.43
CA ALA A 205 5.61 24.58 10.39
C ALA A 205 4.24 25.08 10.89
N GLN A 206 3.97 26.36 10.64
CA GLN A 206 2.73 27.02 11.07
C GLN A 206 1.65 26.96 9.99
N SER A 207 2.05 26.99 8.72
CA SER A 207 1.13 26.92 7.59
C SER A 207 0.90 25.48 7.10
N LEU A 208 -0.25 25.23 6.46
CA LEU A 208 -0.51 23.97 5.76
C LEU A 208 0.46 23.77 4.59
N PHE A 209 0.81 24.84 3.87
CA PHE A 209 1.76 24.81 2.76
C PHE A 209 3.13 24.28 3.18
N GLU A 210 3.73 24.83 4.24
CA GLU A 210 5.04 24.38 4.73
C GLU A 210 4.99 22.93 5.21
N LYS A 211 3.91 22.52 5.90
CA LYS A 211 3.72 21.14 6.32
C LYS A 211 3.71 20.17 5.13
N ASP A 212 3.08 20.57 4.04
CA ASP A 212 3.02 19.78 2.80
C ASP A 212 4.33 19.80 2.03
N LEU A 213 5.07 20.91 2.04
CA LEU A 213 6.41 21.00 1.43
C LEU A 213 7.38 20.00 2.06
N PHE A 214 7.54 20.02 3.38
CA PHE A 214 8.45 19.08 4.06
C PHE A 214 8.01 17.62 3.92
N LYS A 215 6.69 17.36 3.83
CA LYS A 215 6.16 16.04 3.49
C LYS A 215 6.58 15.62 2.07
N LEU A 216 6.43 16.52 1.10
CA LEU A 216 6.80 16.28 -0.29
C LEU A 216 8.30 16.02 -0.44
N LEU A 217 9.15 16.77 0.26
CA LEU A 217 10.61 16.60 0.24
C LEU A 217 11.07 15.22 0.71
N ASN A 218 10.36 14.60 1.66
CA ASN A 218 10.62 13.21 2.05
C ASN A 218 10.17 12.23 0.96
N ASN A 219 8.93 12.37 0.46
CA ASN A 219 8.35 11.47 -0.53
C ASN A 219 9.06 11.54 -1.90
N ALA A 220 9.59 12.70 -2.28
CA ALA A 220 10.27 12.92 -3.55
C ALA A 220 11.57 12.12 -3.66
N VAL A 221 12.32 11.97 -2.56
CA VAL A 221 13.55 11.15 -2.54
C VAL A 221 13.22 9.71 -2.91
N PHE A 222 12.26 9.11 -2.21
CA PHE A 222 11.78 7.76 -2.50
C PHE A 222 11.32 7.63 -3.97
N GLY A 223 10.42 8.51 -4.41
CA GLY A 223 9.89 8.48 -5.78
C GLY A 223 10.97 8.59 -6.85
N LYS A 224 12.02 9.38 -6.60
CA LYS A 224 13.13 9.53 -7.54
C LYS A 224 13.99 8.27 -7.66
N THR A 225 14.24 7.57 -6.56
CA THR A 225 15.02 6.31 -6.59
C THR A 225 14.31 5.20 -7.37
N MET A 226 12.97 5.28 -7.44
CA MET A 226 12.10 4.29 -8.11
C MET A 226 11.60 4.75 -9.49
N GLU A 227 12.21 5.80 -10.05
CA GLU A 227 11.80 6.34 -11.34
C GLU A 227 11.98 5.29 -12.45
N ASN A 228 10.86 4.87 -13.07
CA ASN A 228 10.92 3.94 -14.19
C ASN A 228 11.27 4.66 -15.49
N LEU A 229 12.55 4.56 -15.87
CA LEU A 229 13.09 5.20 -17.08
C LEU A 229 12.58 4.58 -18.39
N ARG A 230 12.06 3.33 -18.36
CA ARG A 230 11.53 2.63 -19.56
C ARG A 230 10.22 3.23 -20.05
N LYS A 231 9.49 3.94 -19.19
CA LYS A 231 8.24 4.63 -19.54
C LYS A 231 8.45 5.99 -20.20
N ARG A 232 9.69 6.44 -20.40
CA ARG A 232 9.99 7.71 -21.07
C ARG A 232 9.82 7.56 -22.57
N THR A 233 9.09 8.49 -23.18
CA THR A 233 8.82 8.56 -24.61
C THR A 233 9.57 9.74 -25.22
N VAL A 234 10.00 9.60 -26.47
CA VAL A 234 10.52 10.71 -27.29
C VAL A 234 9.39 11.22 -28.15
N ILE A 235 9.16 12.53 -28.14
CA ILE A 235 8.15 13.18 -28.99
C ILE A 235 8.88 14.07 -29.98
N ASP A 236 8.74 13.76 -31.26
CA ASP A 236 9.25 14.58 -32.35
C ASP A 236 8.09 15.41 -32.93
N LEU A 237 8.26 16.73 -32.98
CA LEU A 237 7.35 17.63 -33.70
C LEU A 237 7.90 17.87 -35.10
N VAL A 238 7.10 17.55 -36.13
CA VAL A 238 7.57 17.45 -37.51
C VAL A 238 6.62 18.18 -38.45
N GLN A 239 7.16 19.07 -39.27
CA GLN A 239 6.44 19.76 -40.33
C GLN A 239 6.77 19.22 -41.73
N ASP A 240 7.94 18.60 -41.88
CA ASP A 240 8.39 18.04 -43.15
C ASP A 240 7.87 16.61 -43.38
N GLN A 241 7.19 16.41 -44.51
CA GLN A 241 6.57 15.12 -44.85
C GLN A 241 7.59 13.99 -45.01
N LYS A 242 8.78 14.26 -45.56
CA LYS A 242 9.82 13.22 -45.76
C LYS A 242 10.35 12.73 -44.41
N LYS A 243 10.62 13.66 -43.48
CA LYS A 243 11.04 13.37 -42.10
C LYS A 243 9.94 12.63 -41.35
N ALA A 244 8.68 13.01 -41.51
CA ALA A 244 7.56 12.31 -40.89
C ALA A 244 7.48 10.85 -41.34
N LYS A 245 7.51 10.59 -42.67
CA LYS A 245 7.53 9.24 -43.23
C LYS A 245 8.72 8.41 -42.71
N LYS A 246 9.91 9.01 -42.64
CA LYS A 246 11.10 8.36 -42.09
C LYS A 246 10.94 7.95 -40.61
N LEU A 247 10.33 8.82 -39.80
CA LEU A 247 10.15 8.55 -38.37
C LEU A 247 9.06 7.52 -38.09
N VAL A 248 7.99 7.51 -38.89
CA VAL A 248 6.93 6.47 -38.82
C VAL A 248 7.46 5.10 -39.25
N ALA A 249 8.36 5.05 -40.24
CA ALA A 249 9.00 3.82 -40.66
C ALA A 249 10.04 3.28 -39.67
N SER A 250 10.38 4.02 -38.61
CA SER A 250 11.34 3.59 -37.60
C SER A 250 10.78 2.46 -36.73
N PRO A 251 11.55 1.41 -36.38
CA PRO A 251 11.15 0.42 -35.39
C PRO A 251 10.84 1.00 -34.00
N ALA A 252 11.34 2.21 -33.72
CA ALA A 252 11.06 2.93 -32.49
C ALA A 252 9.68 3.61 -32.50
N PHE A 253 8.98 3.66 -33.63
CA PHE A 253 7.67 4.28 -33.76
C PHE A 253 6.66 3.63 -32.79
N HIS A 254 5.89 4.49 -32.12
CA HIS A 254 4.81 4.04 -31.24
C HIS A 254 3.46 4.56 -31.70
N ASN A 255 3.35 5.87 -31.93
CA ASN A 255 2.11 6.51 -32.35
C ASN A 255 2.42 7.85 -33.06
N PHE A 256 1.46 8.41 -33.79
CA PHE A 256 1.51 9.80 -34.22
C PHE A 256 0.16 10.48 -34.02
N ARG A 257 0.19 11.80 -33.88
CA ARG A 257 -1.00 12.64 -33.86
C ARG A 257 -0.76 13.88 -34.71
N ILE A 258 -1.64 14.07 -35.68
CA ILE A 258 -1.70 15.29 -36.49
C ILE A 258 -2.23 16.40 -35.58
N ILE A 259 -1.48 17.50 -35.45
CA ILE A 259 -1.85 18.67 -34.65
C ILE A 259 -2.50 19.71 -35.55
N THR A 260 -1.85 20.02 -36.68
CA THR A 260 -2.38 20.88 -37.76
C THR A 260 -2.07 20.25 -39.11
N THR A 261 -2.54 20.85 -40.20
CA THR A 261 -2.21 20.46 -41.58
C THR A 261 -0.71 20.30 -41.80
N ASP A 262 0.09 21.15 -41.17
CA ASP A 262 1.54 21.24 -41.38
C ASP A 262 2.35 20.80 -40.15
N LEU A 263 1.73 20.18 -39.15
CA LEU A 263 2.43 19.75 -37.93
C LEU A 263 1.92 18.40 -37.42
N VAL A 264 2.83 17.45 -37.34
CA VAL A 264 2.58 16.12 -36.78
C VAL A 264 3.48 15.88 -35.58
N SER A 265 2.91 15.38 -34.50
CA SER A 265 3.66 14.81 -33.37
C SER A 265 3.86 13.31 -33.60
N ILE A 266 5.09 12.85 -33.47
CA ILE A 266 5.45 11.43 -33.60
C ILE A 266 6.03 10.96 -32.27
N GLU A 267 5.33 10.04 -31.63
CA GLU A 267 5.76 9.39 -30.39
C GLU A 267 6.61 8.17 -30.72
N ARG A 268 7.80 8.11 -30.13
CA ARG A 268 8.74 7.00 -30.29
C ARG A 268 9.25 6.49 -28.96
N LYS A 269 9.47 5.17 -28.91
CA LYS A 269 10.15 4.51 -27.80
C LYS A 269 11.63 4.90 -27.79
N LYS A 270 12.20 4.99 -26.60
CA LYS A 270 13.63 5.25 -26.43
C LYS A 270 14.43 3.97 -26.67
N VAL A 271 15.27 3.96 -27.71
CA VAL A 271 16.03 2.78 -28.16
C VAL A 271 17.18 2.42 -27.22
N SER A 272 17.82 3.42 -26.61
CA SER A 272 18.89 3.23 -25.61
C SER A 272 18.51 3.89 -24.29
N LEU A 273 18.67 3.14 -23.20
CA LEU A 273 18.27 3.54 -21.85
C LEU A 273 19.46 3.46 -20.89
N LEU A 274 19.82 4.59 -20.31
CA LEU A 274 20.78 4.65 -19.22
C LEU A 274 20.05 4.43 -17.89
N LEU A 275 20.28 3.28 -17.24
CA LEU A 275 19.65 2.90 -15.97
C LEU A 275 20.36 3.53 -14.76
N ASN A 276 20.32 4.85 -14.66
CA ASN A 276 21.02 5.62 -13.62
C ASN A 276 20.16 5.95 -12.40
N ARG A 277 19.36 4.99 -11.93
CA ARG A 277 18.56 5.13 -10.71
C ARG A 277 18.96 4.07 -9.70
N PRO A 278 19.25 4.44 -8.44
CA PRO A 278 19.59 3.49 -7.39
C PRO A 278 18.31 2.80 -6.87
N ILE A 279 17.71 1.93 -7.71
CA ILE A 279 16.42 1.28 -7.44
C ILE A 279 16.43 0.39 -6.19
N TYR A 280 17.61 -0.09 -5.78
CA TYR A 280 17.80 -0.87 -4.55
C TYR A 280 17.41 -0.09 -3.28
N ILE A 281 17.47 1.24 -3.32
CA ILE A 281 17.05 2.10 -2.20
C ILE A 281 15.53 2.02 -2.05
N GLY A 282 14.80 2.26 -3.14
CA GLY A 282 13.35 2.22 -3.09
C GLY A 282 12.80 0.82 -2.85
N PHE A 283 13.46 -0.22 -3.37
CA PHE A 283 13.21 -1.61 -2.96
C PHE A 283 13.34 -1.78 -1.44
N SER A 284 14.46 -1.36 -0.87
CA SER A 284 14.73 -1.53 0.57
C SER A 284 13.76 -0.74 1.44
N ILE A 285 13.42 0.49 1.06
CA ILE A 285 12.42 1.31 1.75
C ILE A 285 11.04 0.60 1.75
N LEU A 286 10.63 0.08 0.59
CA LEU A 286 9.37 -0.65 0.46
C LEU A 286 9.35 -1.92 1.30
N GLU A 287 10.45 -2.67 1.36
CA GLU A 287 10.54 -3.88 2.17
C GLU A 287 10.56 -3.54 3.67
N ILE A 288 11.50 -2.70 4.10
CA ILE A 288 11.64 -2.29 5.51
C ILE A 288 10.35 -1.66 6.04
N SER A 289 9.63 -0.86 5.25
CA SER A 289 8.35 -0.28 5.71
C SER A 289 7.31 -1.33 6.13
N LYS A 290 7.28 -2.50 5.49
CA LYS A 290 6.36 -3.58 5.87
C LYS A 290 6.69 -4.15 7.25
N ILE A 291 7.96 -4.10 7.68
CA ILE A 291 8.39 -4.61 8.99
C ILE A 291 7.64 -3.91 10.11
N LEU A 292 7.51 -2.58 10.04
CA LEU A 292 6.80 -1.79 11.05
C LEU A 292 5.33 -2.20 11.14
N MET A 293 4.67 -2.35 9.98
CA MET A 293 3.25 -2.69 9.91
C MET A 293 2.98 -4.12 10.40
N TYR A 294 3.81 -5.09 10.01
CA TYR A 294 3.71 -6.45 10.50
C TYR A 294 4.04 -6.56 11.99
N ASN A 295 5.04 -5.81 12.47
CA ASN A 295 5.40 -5.80 13.89
C ASN A 295 4.23 -5.27 14.73
N PHE A 296 3.61 -4.17 14.32
CA PHE A 296 2.44 -3.65 15.03
C PHE A 296 1.26 -4.63 14.98
N HIS A 297 1.01 -5.27 13.84
CA HIS A 297 -0.09 -6.22 13.71
C HIS A 297 0.13 -7.50 14.51
N TYR A 298 1.25 -8.21 14.31
CA TYR A 298 1.47 -9.53 14.88
C TYR A 298 2.02 -9.47 16.30
N ASN A 299 3.03 -8.64 16.55
CA ASN A 299 3.73 -8.64 17.83
C ASN A 299 3.05 -7.75 18.88
N TYR A 300 2.17 -6.83 18.48
CA TYR A 300 1.38 -6.01 19.41
C TYR A 300 -0.11 -6.37 19.37
N ILE A 301 -0.82 -6.12 18.26
CA ILE A 301 -2.28 -6.31 18.21
C ILE A 301 -2.69 -7.77 18.41
N LYS A 302 -2.12 -8.71 17.63
CA LYS A 302 -2.45 -10.14 17.76
C LYS A 302 -1.90 -10.72 19.08
N SER A 303 -0.75 -10.28 19.57
CA SER A 303 -0.28 -10.73 20.88
C SER A 303 -1.17 -10.25 22.04
N LYS A 304 -1.78 -9.06 21.94
CA LYS A 304 -2.61 -8.48 23.02
C LYS A 304 -4.05 -8.96 22.99
N TYR A 305 -4.63 -9.12 21.80
CA TYR A 305 -6.06 -9.40 21.63
C TYR A 305 -6.33 -10.76 20.97
N ASP A 306 -5.35 -11.38 20.33
CA ASP A 306 -5.47 -12.66 19.62
C ASP A 306 -6.70 -12.70 18.69
N THR A 307 -7.66 -13.60 18.94
CA THR A 307 -8.90 -13.74 18.16
C THR A 307 -9.89 -12.59 18.38
N ASN A 308 -9.71 -11.79 19.44
CA ASN A 308 -10.57 -10.64 19.72
C ASN A 308 -10.24 -9.41 18.85
N ALA A 309 -9.15 -9.44 18.08
CA ALA A 309 -8.85 -8.42 17.09
C ALA A 309 -8.91 -8.97 15.67
N LYS A 310 -9.73 -8.33 14.83
CA LYS A 310 -9.83 -8.64 13.40
C LYS A 310 -9.41 -7.43 12.59
N LEU A 311 -8.51 -7.63 11.63
CA LEU A 311 -8.18 -6.57 10.69
C LEU A 311 -9.34 -6.38 9.71
N LEU A 312 -9.87 -5.17 9.61
CA LEU A 312 -10.90 -4.80 8.63
C LEU A 312 -10.27 -4.46 7.29
N PHE A 313 -9.27 -3.57 7.30
CA PHE A 313 -8.50 -3.24 6.10
C PHE A 313 -7.10 -2.74 6.43
N THR A 314 -6.26 -2.75 5.40
CA THR A 314 -4.99 -2.02 5.38
C THR A 314 -4.87 -1.23 4.08
N ASP A 315 -4.26 -0.04 4.15
CA ASP A 315 -3.91 0.75 2.97
C ASP A 315 -2.54 1.41 3.12
N THR A 316 -1.48 0.64 2.83
CA THR A 316 -0.07 1.02 2.93
C THR A 316 0.41 1.26 4.36
N ASP A 317 0.05 2.39 4.93
CA ASP A 317 0.46 2.89 6.24
C ASP A 317 -0.67 2.87 7.28
N SER A 318 -1.89 2.56 6.86
CA SER A 318 -3.01 2.44 7.79
C SER A 318 -3.44 1.00 8.08
N LEU A 319 -3.92 0.79 9.31
CA LEU A 319 -4.54 -0.44 9.81
C LEU A 319 -5.85 -0.08 10.51
N CYS A 320 -6.96 -0.70 10.10
CA CYS A 320 -8.25 -0.53 10.77
C CYS A 320 -8.70 -1.86 11.35
N TYR A 321 -9.03 -1.86 12.64
CA TYR A 321 -9.37 -3.06 13.39
C TYR A 321 -10.80 -3.00 13.93
N GLU A 322 -11.42 -4.18 14.01
CA GLU A 322 -12.48 -4.47 14.96
C GLU A 322 -11.82 -5.14 16.17
N ILE A 323 -12.03 -4.59 17.37
CA ILE A 323 -11.42 -5.09 18.61
C ILE A 323 -12.51 -5.29 19.67
N SER A 324 -12.62 -6.51 20.18
CA SER A 324 -13.45 -6.84 21.34
C SER A 324 -12.62 -6.72 22.62
N THR A 325 -12.92 -5.73 23.45
CA THR A 325 -12.26 -5.49 24.74
C THR A 325 -13.19 -4.70 25.66
N SER A 326 -12.88 -4.66 26.95
CA SER A 326 -13.62 -3.83 27.91
C SER A 326 -13.51 -2.33 27.59
N ASP A 327 -12.34 -1.88 27.14
CA ASP A 327 -12.08 -0.46 26.85
C ASP A 327 -10.76 -0.26 26.07
N VAL A 328 -10.87 -0.04 24.76
CA VAL A 328 -9.67 0.12 23.91
C VAL A 328 -8.87 1.38 24.27
N TYR A 329 -9.51 2.41 24.84
CA TYR A 329 -8.82 3.66 25.18
C TYR A 329 -7.97 3.49 26.44
N LYS A 330 -8.44 2.73 27.43
CA LYS A 330 -7.60 2.32 28.58
C LYS A 330 -6.47 1.39 28.15
N ASP A 331 -6.73 0.53 27.17
CA ASP A 331 -5.68 -0.32 26.61
C ASP A 331 -4.60 0.50 25.89
N MET A 332 -4.99 1.57 25.18
CA MET A 332 -4.07 2.52 24.56
C MET A 332 -3.31 3.37 25.59
N GLU A 333 -3.94 3.74 26.71
CA GLU A 333 -3.31 4.51 27.78
C GLU A 333 -2.05 3.81 28.34
N LYS A 334 -2.15 2.50 28.58
CA LYS A 334 -1.05 1.68 29.07
C LYS A 334 0.12 1.62 28.07
N ASP A 335 -0.20 1.65 26.79
CA ASP A 335 0.75 1.51 25.68
C ASP A 335 0.96 2.82 24.91
N LEU A 336 0.77 3.96 25.58
CA LEU A 336 0.78 5.30 24.95
C LEU A 336 2.09 5.59 24.20
N HIS A 337 3.18 4.96 24.62
CA HIS A 337 4.48 5.04 23.96
C HIS A 337 4.44 4.56 22.49
N LEU A 338 3.46 3.75 22.06
CA LEU A 338 3.28 3.30 20.67
C LEU A 338 2.43 4.26 19.83
N PHE A 339 1.62 5.12 20.47
CA PHE A 339 0.59 5.89 19.81
C PHE A 339 0.92 7.38 19.70
N ASP A 340 0.44 8.02 18.65
CA ASP A 340 0.36 9.47 18.54
C ASP A 340 -1.09 9.92 18.76
N THR A 341 -1.38 10.44 19.95
CA THR A 341 -2.68 10.98 20.35
C THR A 341 -2.68 12.51 20.42
N SER A 342 -1.71 13.16 19.77
CA SER A 342 -1.55 14.61 19.83
C SER A 342 -2.63 15.41 19.11
N ASP A 343 -3.41 14.75 18.24
CA ASP A 343 -4.56 15.35 17.54
C ASP A 343 -5.88 15.20 18.34
N TYR A 344 -5.84 14.59 19.53
CA TYR A 344 -7.04 14.45 20.37
C TYR A 344 -7.48 15.82 20.92
N PRO A 345 -8.76 15.97 21.31
CA PRO A 345 -9.21 17.15 22.04
C PRO A 345 -8.36 17.36 23.30
N LYS A 346 -7.94 18.61 23.58
CA LYS A 346 -7.03 18.92 24.71
C LYS A 346 -7.58 18.51 26.08
N ASN A 347 -8.89 18.41 26.22
CA ASN A 347 -9.59 17.96 27.42
C ASN A 347 -9.74 16.44 27.52
N HIS A 348 -9.33 15.68 26.49
CA HIS A 348 -9.41 14.23 26.48
C HIS A 348 -8.27 13.62 27.32
N VAL A 349 -8.56 12.59 28.11
CA VAL A 349 -7.58 11.94 29.02
C VAL A 349 -6.31 11.45 28.31
N LEU A 350 -6.47 10.90 27.09
CA LEU A 350 -5.35 10.42 26.26
C LEU A 350 -4.61 11.51 25.48
N TYR A 351 -5.00 12.78 25.56
CA TYR A 351 -4.29 13.84 24.83
C TYR A 351 -2.83 13.94 25.30
N ASN A 352 -1.90 13.73 24.37
CA ASN A 352 -0.47 13.78 24.69
C ASN A 352 0.35 14.20 23.45
N GLU A 353 1.18 15.24 23.60
CA GLU A 353 2.02 15.75 22.50
C GLU A 353 3.40 15.07 22.39
N THR A 354 3.78 14.18 23.32
CA THR A 354 5.10 13.52 23.35
C THR A 354 5.43 12.81 22.04
N ASN A 355 4.46 12.13 21.45
CA ASN A 355 4.63 11.36 20.21
C ASN A 355 4.19 12.11 18.94
N LYS A 356 3.90 13.42 19.04
CA LYS A 356 3.40 14.24 17.92
C LYS A 356 4.30 14.14 16.70
N LYS A 357 3.81 13.51 15.63
CA LYS A 357 4.53 13.27 14.36
C LYS A 357 5.85 12.52 14.51
N VAL A 358 6.06 11.77 15.60
CA VAL A 358 7.24 10.91 15.76
C VAL A 358 7.13 9.75 14.77
N LEU A 359 8.22 9.49 14.04
CA LEU A 359 8.25 8.51 12.95
C LEU A 359 7.84 7.11 13.43
N GLY A 360 6.91 6.49 12.70
CA GLY A 360 6.47 5.12 12.94
C GLY A 360 5.55 4.90 14.14
N LYS A 361 5.17 5.95 14.88
CA LYS A 361 4.09 5.86 15.88
C LYS A 361 2.74 5.76 15.18
N MET A 362 1.82 5.03 15.80
CA MET A 362 0.48 4.80 15.26
C MET A 362 -0.45 5.91 15.72
N LYS A 363 -0.90 6.73 14.78
CA LYS A 363 -1.83 7.83 15.04
C LYS A 363 -3.26 7.34 14.86
N ASP A 364 -4.16 7.69 15.78
CA ASP A 364 -5.60 7.47 15.56
C ASP A 364 -6.16 8.51 14.60
N GLU A 365 -6.61 8.04 13.44
CA GLU A 365 -7.12 8.85 12.33
C GLU A 365 -8.50 9.46 12.60
N LEU A 366 -9.22 8.98 13.63
CA LEU A 366 -10.49 9.57 14.05
C LEU A 366 -10.34 10.61 15.14
N SER A 367 -9.13 10.81 15.69
CA SER A 367 -8.83 11.83 16.69
C SER A 367 -9.81 11.78 17.86
N SER A 368 -9.96 10.59 18.46
CA SER A 368 -10.93 10.26 19.51
C SER A 368 -12.42 10.27 19.12
N SER A 369 -12.77 10.57 17.87
CA SER A 369 -14.16 10.44 17.41
C SER A 369 -14.57 8.97 17.38
N LEU A 370 -15.69 8.66 18.03
CA LEU A 370 -16.17 7.28 18.17
C LEU A 370 -16.61 6.74 16.80
N ALA A 371 -15.94 5.67 16.35
CA ALA A 371 -16.35 4.92 15.18
C ALA A 371 -17.65 4.16 15.46
N VAL A 372 -18.58 4.22 14.51
CA VAL A 372 -19.90 3.58 14.58
C VAL A 372 -19.97 2.39 13.63
N GLU A 373 -19.52 2.58 12.38
CA GLU A 373 -19.69 1.58 11.33
C GLU A 373 -18.59 1.68 10.28
N PHE A 374 -18.15 0.53 9.78
CA PHE A 374 -17.18 0.39 8.70
C PHE A 374 -17.77 -0.45 7.56
N VAL A 375 -17.53 -0.02 6.34
CA VAL A 375 -17.86 -0.75 5.11
C VAL A 375 -16.68 -0.74 4.14
N GLY A 376 -16.15 -1.91 3.79
CA GLY A 376 -15.05 -2.10 2.84
C GLY A 376 -15.51 -2.88 1.61
N LEU A 377 -15.43 -2.25 0.43
CA LEU A 377 -15.86 -2.90 -0.81
C LEU A 377 -14.72 -3.64 -1.50
N LYS A 378 -13.56 -2.96 -1.65
CA LYS A 378 -12.33 -3.44 -2.29
C LYS A 378 -11.15 -2.52 -1.91
N PRO A 379 -9.88 -2.85 -2.24
CA PRO A 379 -8.73 -2.01 -1.89
C PRO A 379 -8.93 -0.56 -2.35
N LYS A 380 -8.72 0.39 -1.43
CA LYS A 380 -8.92 1.83 -1.65
C LYS A 380 -10.36 2.21 -2.01
N MET A 381 -11.34 1.42 -1.57
CA MET A 381 -12.77 1.69 -1.69
C MET A 381 -13.50 1.26 -0.43
N TYR A 382 -13.64 2.18 0.52
CA TYR A 382 -14.22 1.93 1.84
C TYR A 382 -14.80 3.22 2.45
N SER A 383 -15.63 3.04 3.47
CA SER A 383 -16.23 4.12 4.25
C SER A 383 -16.17 3.78 5.74
N LEU A 384 -15.78 4.75 6.56
CA LEU A 384 -15.77 4.68 8.01
C LEU A 384 -16.63 5.81 8.56
N LYS A 385 -17.73 5.45 9.23
CA LYS A 385 -18.66 6.37 9.87
C LYS A 385 -18.30 6.48 11.34
N SER A 386 -18.16 7.71 11.80
CA SER A 386 -18.06 8.07 13.21
C SER A 386 -19.29 8.88 13.63
N VAL A 387 -19.41 9.19 14.92
CA VAL A 387 -20.50 10.04 15.44
C VAL A 387 -20.50 11.45 14.85
N VAL A 388 -19.34 11.98 14.44
CA VAL A 388 -19.23 13.35 13.90
C VAL A 388 -19.08 13.43 12.38
N MET A 389 -18.56 12.38 11.73
CA MET A 389 -18.19 12.45 10.31
C MET A 389 -18.15 11.09 9.60
N GLU A 390 -18.20 11.15 8.26
CA GLU A 390 -17.95 10.02 7.36
C GLU A 390 -16.62 10.20 6.63
N LYS A 391 -15.66 9.28 6.84
CA LYS A 391 -14.46 9.18 6.02
C LYS A 391 -14.71 8.23 4.85
N LYS A 392 -14.73 8.77 3.63
CA LYS A 392 -15.05 8.04 2.39
C LYS A 392 -13.86 8.00 1.43
N THR A 393 -13.50 6.81 0.98
CA THR A 393 -12.42 6.58 0.01
C THR A 393 -12.97 5.75 -1.16
N ALA A 394 -12.81 6.23 -2.40
CA ALA A 394 -13.16 5.47 -3.61
C ALA A 394 -12.17 5.74 -4.75
N LYS A 395 -11.19 4.86 -4.93
CA LYS A 395 -10.17 4.98 -5.98
C LYS A 395 -10.81 5.05 -7.37
N GLY A 396 -10.42 6.05 -8.15
CA GLY A 396 -10.91 6.29 -9.51
C GLY A 396 -12.14 7.19 -9.58
N VAL A 397 -12.74 7.55 -8.44
CA VAL A 397 -13.83 8.51 -8.33
C VAL A 397 -13.26 9.87 -7.89
N SER A 398 -13.77 10.98 -8.45
CA SER A 398 -13.28 12.31 -8.08
C SER A 398 -13.71 12.67 -6.65
N LYS A 399 -12.91 13.48 -5.96
CA LYS A 399 -13.21 13.93 -4.59
C LYS A 399 -14.56 14.64 -4.50
N VAL A 400 -14.88 15.47 -5.50
CA VAL A 400 -16.15 16.21 -5.58
C VAL A 400 -17.34 15.27 -5.57
N ILE A 401 -17.31 14.20 -6.39
CA ILE A 401 -18.39 13.20 -6.42
C ILE A 401 -18.52 12.50 -5.07
N ILE A 402 -17.39 12.09 -4.46
CA ILE A 402 -17.40 11.41 -3.16
C ILE A 402 -18.01 12.30 -2.06
N GLN A 403 -17.70 13.60 -2.06
CA GLN A 403 -18.18 14.54 -1.05
C GLN A 403 -19.66 14.90 -1.25
N GLN A 404 -20.06 15.17 -2.49
CA GLN A 404 -21.40 15.71 -2.77
C GLN A 404 -22.45 14.61 -2.97
N GLN A 405 -22.11 13.54 -3.70
CA GLN A 405 -23.09 12.57 -4.22
C GLN A 405 -23.02 11.19 -3.54
N ILE A 406 -22.03 10.91 -2.69
CA ILE A 406 -21.87 9.59 -2.05
C ILE A 406 -21.94 9.74 -0.52
N ARG A 407 -22.65 8.82 0.15
CA ARG A 407 -22.81 8.70 1.60
C ARG A 407 -22.33 7.34 2.08
N HIS A 408 -22.18 7.17 3.40
CA HIS A 408 -21.82 5.87 3.97
C HIS A 408 -22.86 4.79 3.63
N SER A 409 -24.14 5.14 3.63
CA SER A 409 -25.25 4.25 3.23
C SER A 409 -25.05 3.65 1.84
N ASP A 410 -24.54 4.41 0.86
CA ASP A 410 -24.31 3.90 -0.50
C ASP A 410 -23.26 2.78 -0.53
N TYR A 411 -22.24 2.84 0.33
CA TYR A 411 -21.26 1.75 0.48
C TYR A 411 -21.94 0.53 1.08
N LYS A 412 -22.75 0.72 2.12
CA LYS A 412 -23.50 -0.35 2.79
C LYS A 412 -24.46 -1.03 1.82
N ASP A 413 -25.23 -0.26 1.06
CA ASP A 413 -26.16 -0.76 0.05
C ASP A 413 -25.44 -1.49 -1.08
N THR A 414 -24.29 -0.96 -1.51
CA THR A 414 -23.43 -1.63 -2.50
C THR A 414 -22.98 -3.00 -2.01
N LEU A 415 -22.58 -3.09 -0.73
CA LEU A 415 -22.12 -4.33 -0.11
C LEU A 415 -23.27 -5.34 0.04
N LEU A 416 -24.36 -4.94 0.71
CA LEU A 416 -25.46 -5.83 1.11
C LEU A 416 -26.33 -6.24 -0.08
N TYR A 417 -26.68 -5.30 -0.96
CA TYR A 417 -27.56 -5.55 -2.10
C TYR A 417 -26.81 -5.83 -3.40
N ARG A 418 -25.47 -5.92 -3.33
CA ARG A 418 -24.62 -6.23 -4.49
C ARG A 418 -24.89 -5.29 -5.66
N ARG A 419 -25.08 -3.99 -5.37
CA ARG A 419 -25.44 -2.94 -6.35
C ARG A 419 -24.21 -2.14 -6.77
N ARG A 420 -24.18 -1.66 -8.01
CA ARG A 420 -23.11 -0.79 -8.51
C ARG A 420 -23.55 0.66 -8.36
N GLY A 421 -22.67 1.50 -7.82
CA GLY A 421 -22.90 2.93 -7.73
C GLY A 421 -22.72 3.61 -9.09
N LEU A 422 -23.59 4.57 -9.39
CA LEU A 422 -23.52 5.45 -10.55
C LEU A 422 -23.63 6.90 -10.08
N ALA A 423 -22.86 7.80 -10.69
CA ALA A 423 -22.92 9.23 -10.42
C ALA A 423 -22.78 10.03 -11.71
N LYS A 424 -23.41 11.21 -11.75
CA LYS A 424 -23.18 12.17 -12.84
C LYS A 424 -21.82 12.83 -12.61
N ALA A 425 -20.95 12.73 -13.61
CA ALA A 425 -19.62 13.30 -13.59
C ALA A 425 -19.45 14.30 -14.75
N GLN A 426 -18.61 15.30 -14.53
CA GLN A 426 -18.17 16.23 -15.56
C GLN A 426 -16.66 16.11 -15.71
N LYS A 427 -16.17 16.21 -16.95
CA LYS A 427 -14.75 16.35 -17.26
C LYS A 427 -14.57 17.40 -18.34
N ILE A 428 -13.44 18.10 -18.28
CA ILE A 428 -12.95 18.89 -19.39
C ILE A 428 -12.13 17.94 -20.26
N GLU A 429 -12.44 17.86 -21.54
CA GLU A 429 -11.65 17.10 -22.50
C GLU A 429 -11.29 17.97 -23.71
N SER A 430 -10.15 17.66 -24.32
CA SER A 430 -9.73 18.28 -25.57
C SER A 430 -9.86 17.23 -26.68
N HIS A 431 -10.78 17.48 -27.61
CA HIS A 431 -10.94 16.69 -28.82
C HIS A 431 -10.59 17.56 -30.02
N ASN A 432 -9.59 17.14 -30.81
CA ASN A 432 -9.07 17.92 -31.95
C ASN A 432 -8.76 19.39 -31.59
N HIS A 433 -8.12 19.60 -30.44
CA HIS A 433 -7.76 20.93 -29.90
C HIS A 433 -8.94 21.83 -29.51
N ILE A 434 -10.17 21.34 -29.62
CA ILE A 434 -11.36 22.00 -29.07
C ILE A 434 -11.54 21.53 -27.64
N VAL A 435 -11.51 22.48 -26.70
CA VAL A 435 -11.77 22.21 -25.29
C VAL A 435 -13.27 22.23 -25.05
N GLN A 436 -13.81 21.15 -24.52
CA GLN A 436 -15.23 21.01 -24.22
C GLN A 436 -15.46 20.42 -22.83
N THR A 437 -16.58 20.80 -22.22
CA THR A 437 -17.05 20.19 -20.97
C THR A 437 -18.06 19.12 -21.30
N VAL A 438 -17.75 17.87 -20.94
CA VAL A 438 -18.62 16.72 -21.20
C VAL A 438 -19.19 16.19 -19.89
N SER A 439 -20.51 16.04 -19.86
CA SER A 439 -21.23 15.36 -18.78
C SER A 439 -21.45 13.89 -19.15
N TYR A 440 -21.16 12.98 -18.23
CA TYR A 440 -21.30 11.54 -18.47
C TYR A 440 -21.70 10.80 -17.19
N GLN A 441 -22.30 9.62 -17.35
CA GLN A 441 -22.57 8.69 -16.25
C GLN A 441 -21.28 7.93 -15.92
N LYS A 442 -20.83 8.04 -14.67
CA LYS A 442 -19.62 7.36 -14.19
C LYS A 442 -19.99 6.31 -13.16
N SER A 443 -19.45 5.11 -13.32
CA SER A 443 -19.49 4.13 -12.26
C SER A 443 -18.60 4.55 -11.08
N THR A 444 -19.16 4.45 -9.87
CA THR A 444 -18.50 4.83 -8.61
C THR A 444 -18.15 3.60 -7.77
N LEU A 445 -19.10 3.11 -6.97
CA LEU A 445 -18.91 2.01 -6.04
C LEU A 445 -19.13 0.66 -6.73
N CYS A 446 -18.39 -0.35 -6.31
CA CYS A 446 -18.45 -1.69 -6.90
C CYS A 446 -18.13 -2.75 -5.83
N PRO A 447 -18.98 -3.78 -5.65
CA PRO A 447 -18.78 -4.81 -4.63
C PRO A 447 -17.79 -5.90 -5.08
N PHE A 448 -17.26 -5.85 -6.30
CA PHE A 448 -16.29 -6.81 -6.79
C PHE A 448 -14.89 -6.50 -6.25
N ASP A 449 -14.31 -7.46 -5.52
CA ASP A 449 -12.89 -7.49 -5.17
C ASP A 449 -12.29 -8.83 -5.59
N SER A 450 -11.15 -8.77 -6.27
CA SER A 450 -10.43 -9.96 -6.75
C SER A 450 -9.12 -10.17 -5.99
N LYS A 451 -8.85 -9.43 -4.91
CA LYS A 451 -7.62 -9.63 -4.14
C LYS A 451 -7.76 -10.72 -3.08
N ARG A 452 -8.98 -11.15 -2.77
CA ARG A 452 -9.29 -12.14 -1.75
C ARG A 452 -10.47 -12.99 -2.20
N TYR A 453 -10.60 -14.17 -1.59
CA TYR A 453 -11.72 -15.06 -1.78
C TYR A 453 -12.87 -14.62 -0.86
N ILE A 454 -13.93 -14.05 -1.43
CA ILE A 454 -15.08 -13.53 -0.65
C ILE A 454 -16.05 -14.69 -0.38
N LEU A 455 -16.45 -14.87 0.88
CA LEU A 455 -17.42 -15.91 1.23
C LEU A 455 -18.84 -15.50 0.79
N ASN A 456 -19.77 -16.46 0.79
CA ASN A 456 -21.13 -16.26 0.26
C ASN A 456 -21.93 -15.18 1.01
N ASP A 457 -21.59 -14.91 2.27
CA ASP A 457 -22.16 -13.82 3.07
C ASP A 457 -21.76 -12.42 2.55
N GLY A 458 -20.78 -12.34 1.65
CA GLY A 458 -20.26 -11.10 1.10
C GLY A 458 -19.48 -10.25 2.09
N ILE A 459 -19.27 -10.70 3.33
CA ILE A 459 -18.64 -9.94 4.42
C ILE A 459 -17.28 -10.54 4.80
N ASN A 460 -17.25 -11.85 5.04
CA ASN A 460 -16.05 -12.57 5.42
C ASN A 460 -15.20 -12.90 4.20
N THR A 461 -13.88 -12.90 4.37
CA THR A 461 -12.95 -13.20 3.26
C THR A 461 -11.79 -14.07 3.71
N LEU A 462 -11.33 -14.91 2.80
CA LEU A 462 -10.14 -15.72 2.94
C LEU A 462 -9.05 -15.23 1.99
N ALA A 463 -7.81 -15.21 2.44
CA ALA A 463 -6.66 -14.99 1.58
C ALA A 463 -6.48 -16.20 0.65
N TYR A 464 -6.08 -15.98 -0.61
CA TYR A 464 -5.81 -17.09 -1.52
C TYR A 464 -4.74 -18.03 -0.95
N GLY A 465 -4.93 -19.34 -1.13
CA GLY A 465 -4.09 -20.38 -0.52
C GLY A 465 -4.55 -20.84 0.87
N HIS A 466 -5.57 -20.21 1.47
CA HIS A 466 -6.12 -20.71 2.73
C HIS A 466 -6.66 -22.13 2.59
N PHE A 467 -6.40 -23.00 3.58
CA PHE A 467 -6.80 -24.42 3.56
C PHE A 467 -8.32 -24.66 3.49
N LYS A 468 -9.12 -23.60 3.67
CA LYS A 468 -10.60 -23.62 3.64
C LYS A 468 -11.15 -23.35 2.23
N ILE A 469 -10.31 -22.95 1.26
CA ILE A 469 -10.69 -22.67 -0.14
C ILE A 469 -10.56 -23.96 -0.97
N LYS A 470 -11.04 -25.09 -0.46
CA LYS A 470 -10.96 -26.37 -1.18
C LYS A 470 -12.12 -26.55 -2.16
#